data_AF-A0A7K3EQY3-F1
#
_entry.id   AF-A0A7K3EQY3-F1
#
_cell.length_a   1.000
_cell.length_b   1.000
_cell.length_c   1.000
_cell.angle_alpha   90.00
_cell.angle_beta   90.00
_cell.angle_gamma   90.00
#
_symmetry.space_group_name_H-M   'P 1'
#
loop_
_entity.id
_entity.type
_entity.pdbx_description
1 polymer ?
#
loop_
_entity_poly.entity_id
_entity_poly.type
_entity_poly.pdbx_seq_one_letter_code
_entity_poly.pdbx_strand_id
1 'polypeptide(L)'
;AGLLRAMARWAPVAPADADRPLSHPGHWRATGDTEGAGPGTLTGAVRPAPGTEYVSAAYRPLATADWTAYRLRASVAGLRGTSDGAGITLREGSGHPVALSVGRNTVSLTEEGPRGTADSCRPAPAARHTVTVSVTSERVRVTVDGDTCATVGAAGQRAAELAGGFSLSLRNGGPQRQWPRFTALKIE
;
A
#
# COMPACT_ATOMS: atom_id res chain seq x y z
N ALA A 1 24.54 -20.89 11.16
CA ALA A 1 23.74 -19.71 11.56
C ALA A 1 22.79 -19.16 10.46
N GLY A 2 22.91 -19.57 9.18
CA GLY A 2 22.07 -19.04 8.09
C GLY A 2 20.59 -19.43 8.15
N LEU A 3 20.27 -20.65 8.60
CA LEU A 3 18.90 -21.15 8.68
C LEU A 3 18.04 -20.38 9.71
N LEU A 4 18.58 -20.13 10.91
CA LEU A 4 17.88 -19.37 11.95
C LEU A 4 17.60 -17.91 11.51
N ARG A 5 18.53 -17.26 10.80
CA ARG A 5 18.28 -15.93 10.20
C ARG A 5 17.28 -15.99 9.05
N ALA A 6 17.22 -17.09 8.30
CA ALA A 6 16.20 -17.29 7.27
C ALA A 6 14.81 -17.47 7.89
N MET A 7 14.69 -18.27 8.95
CA MET A 7 13.44 -18.48 9.69
C MET A 7 12.96 -17.23 10.43
N ALA A 8 13.87 -16.43 10.99
CA ALA A 8 13.51 -15.17 11.66
C ALA A 8 12.82 -14.17 10.70
N ARG A 9 13.09 -14.24 9.40
CA ARG A 9 12.38 -13.42 8.39
C ARG A 9 10.92 -13.82 8.19
N TRP A 10 10.54 -15.01 8.63
CA TRP A 10 9.19 -15.56 8.52
C TRP A 10 8.43 -15.53 9.85
N ALA A 11 9.10 -15.14 10.93
CA ALA A 11 8.44 -14.98 12.22
C ALA A 11 7.33 -13.92 12.10
N PRO A 12 6.09 -14.24 12.56
CA PRO A 12 5.02 -13.26 12.64
C PRO A 12 5.47 -12.01 13.38
N VAL A 13 4.96 -10.86 12.95
CA VAL A 13 5.21 -9.57 13.60
C VAL A 13 3.87 -8.96 13.96
N ALA A 14 3.72 -8.32 15.12
CA ALA A 14 2.49 -7.58 15.40
C ALA A 14 2.49 -6.23 14.66
N PRO A 15 1.32 -5.63 14.33
CA PRO A 15 1.26 -4.28 13.76
C PRO A 15 2.03 -3.23 14.57
N ALA A 16 1.96 -3.29 15.90
CA ALA A 16 2.66 -2.39 16.81
C ALA A 16 4.20 -2.45 16.69
N ASP A 17 4.75 -3.59 16.25
CA ASP A 17 6.19 -3.78 16.05
C ASP A 17 6.64 -3.35 14.64
N ALA A 18 5.73 -2.85 13.81
CA ALA A 18 5.97 -2.42 12.44
C ALA A 18 5.90 -0.89 12.23
N ASP A 19 6.00 -0.08 13.30
CA ASP A 19 5.74 1.37 13.33
C ASP A 19 6.25 2.16 12.11
N ARG A 20 7.50 1.98 11.66
CA ARG A 20 8.11 2.75 10.54
C ARG A 20 8.65 1.84 9.45
N PRO A 21 7.79 1.30 8.57
CA PRO A 21 8.20 0.33 7.56
C PRO A 21 9.25 0.87 6.58
N LEU A 22 9.16 2.14 6.17
CA LEU A 22 10.08 2.74 5.19
C LEU A 22 11.52 2.91 5.71
N SER A 23 11.72 2.87 7.03
CA SER A 23 13.05 2.92 7.64
C SER A 23 13.79 1.57 7.61
N HIS A 24 13.11 0.50 7.20
CA HIS A 24 13.63 -0.87 7.23
C HIS A 24 13.63 -1.49 5.82
N PRO A 25 14.56 -1.10 4.93
CA PRO A 25 14.51 -1.51 3.52
C PRO A 25 14.59 -3.03 3.33
N GLY A 26 15.28 -3.75 4.22
CA GLY A 26 15.39 -5.22 4.18
C GLY A 26 14.09 -5.97 4.50
N HIS A 27 13.03 -5.27 4.92
CA HIS A 27 11.71 -5.84 5.18
C HIS A 27 10.78 -5.83 3.97
N TRP A 28 11.19 -5.16 2.88
CA TRP A 28 10.38 -5.03 1.67
C TRP A 28 10.79 -6.04 0.62
N ARG A 29 9.79 -6.58 -0.09
CA ARG A 29 9.99 -7.47 -1.21
C ARG A 29 9.32 -6.90 -2.44
N ALA A 30 10.08 -6.66 -3.51
CA ALA A 30 9.52 -6.25 -4.80
C ALA A 30 8.45 -7.27 -5.24
N THR A 31 7.37 -6.78 -5.85
CA THR A 31 6.29 -7.60 -6.39
C THR A 31 6.14 -7.33 -7.90
N GLY A 32 5.75 -8.35 -8.67
CA GLY A 32 5.57 -8.26 -10.12
C GLY A 32 6.88 -8.29 -10.94
N ASP A 33 6.80 -7.87 -12.21
CA ASP A 33 7.89 -7.96 -13.21
C ASP A 33 9.05 -6.99 -12.96
N THR A 34 8.94 -6.11 -11.97
CA THR A 34 10.02 -5.21 -11.57
C THR A 34 10.98 -5.89 -10.61
N GLU A 35 11.72 -6.90 -11.10
CA GLU A 35 12.90 -7.38 -10.39
C GLU A 35 13.85 -6.19 -10.15
N GLY A 36 14.10 -5.84 -8.88
CA GLY A 36 14.99 -4.76 -8.47
C GLY A 36 14.32 -3.46 -8.01
N ALA A 37 13.00 -3.31 -8.08
CA ALA A 37 12.32 -2.16 -7.50
C ALA A 37 12.17 -2.30 -5.98
N GLY A 38 13.12 -1.76 -5.23
CA GLY A 38 13.10 -1.73 -3.76
C GLY A 38 12.32 -0.52 -3.18
N PRO A 39 12.22 -0.42 -1.84
CA PRO A 39 11.58 0.71 -1.16
C PRO A 39 12.28 2.05 -1.43
N GLY A 40 13.54 2.03 -1.86
CA GLY A 40 14.24 3.21 -2.35
C GLY A 40 13.53 3.85 -3.56
N THR A 41 12.94 3.03 -4.43
CA THR A 41 12.16 3.51 -5.56
C THR A 41 10.82 4.09 -5.14
N LEU A 42 10.15 3.45 -4.17
CA LEU A 42 8.88 3.92 -3.58
C LEU A 42 9.02 5.26 -2.85
N THR A 43 10.23 5.59 -2.37
CA THR A 43 10.54 6.83 -1.64
C THR A 43 11.22 7.89 -2.51
N GLY A 44 11.57 7.55 -3.75
CA GLY A 44 12.33 8.41 -4.66
C GLY A 44 13.82 8.55 -4.34
N ALA A 45 14.36 7.72 -3.44
CA ALA A 45 15.79 7.63 -3.17
C ALA A 45 16.56 6.97 -4.33
N VAL A 46 15.89 6.05 -5.05
CA VAL A 46 16.41 5.40 -6.25
C VAL A 46 15.50 5.76 -7.42
N ARG A 47 16.09 6.15 -8.55
CA ARG A 47 15.33 6.38 -9.78
C ARG A 47 15.01 5.02 -10.42
N PRO A 48 13.74 4.75 -10.79
CA PRO A 48 13.37 3.60 -11.62
C PRO A 48 14.18 3.53 -12.91
N ALA A 49 14.35 2.32 -13.45
CA ALA A 49 14.98 2.13 -14.74
C ALA A 49 14.21 2.88 -15.85
N PRO A 50 14.88 3.32 -16.93
CA PRO A 50 14.20 3.89 -18.08
C PRO A 50 13.15 2.91 -18.64
N GLY A 51 11.93 3.40 -18.89
CA GLY A 51 10.84 2.58 -19.41
C GLY A 51 10.00 1.88 -18.34
N THR A 52 10.37 1.97 -17.06
CA THR A 52 9.49 1.54 -15.97
C THR A 52 8.26 2.46 -15.90
N GLU A 53 7.06 1.88 -15.85
CA GLU A 53 5.78 2.60 -15.69
C GLU A 53 5.11 2.32 -14.35
N TYR A 54 5.48 1.21 -13.72
CA TYR A 54 4.92 0.73 -12.46
C TYR A 54 6.02 0.14 -11.58
N VAL A 55 5.93 0.35 -10.28
CA VAL A 55 6.78 -0.32 -9.28
C VAL A 55 5.93 -0.70 -8.08
N SER A 56 6.22 -1.85 -7.47
CA SER A 56 5.52 -2.28 -6.25
C SER A 56 6.39 -3.11 -5.33
N ALA A 57 6.11 -3.03 -4.03
CA ALA A 57 6.74 -3.88 -3.03
C ALA A 57 5.81 -4.16 -1.85
N ALA A 58 5.82 -5.40 -1.36
CA ALA A 58 5.10 -5.85 -0.19
C ALA A 58 5.97 -5.75 1.08
N TYR A 59 5.38 -5.34 2.19
CA TYR A 59 6.05 -5.29 3.48
C TYR A 59 5.92 -6.63 4.20
N ARG A 60 7.05 -7.33 4.41
CA ARG A 60 7.17 -8.64 5.08
C ARG A 60 6.00 -9.60 4.80
N PRO A 61 5.72 -9.95 3.53
CA PRO A 61 4.46 -10.60 3.12
C PRO A 61 4.14 -11.89 3.89
N LEU A 62 5.15 -12.64 4.34
CA LEU A 62 4.94 -13.85 5.16
C LEU A 62 4.71 -13.53 6.64
N ALA A 63 5.37 -12.51 7.20
CA ALA A 63 5.31 -12.18 8.61
C ALA A 63 4.05 -11.39 9.00
N THR A 64 3.36 -10.81 8.02
CA THR A 64 2.13 -10.03 8.20
C THR A 64 0.89 -10.76 7.67
N ALA A 65 1.03 -12.03 7.27
CA ALA A 65 -0.04 -12.80 6.63
C ALA A 65 -1.24 -13.06 7.56
N ASP A 66 -1.04 -12.98 8.88
CA ASP A 66 -2.05 -13.18 9.93
C ASP A 66 -2.68 -11.86 10.42
N TRP A 67 -2.30 -10.72 9.84
CA TRP A 67 -2.84 -9.42 10.25
C TRP A 67 -4.31 -9.28 9.87
N THR A 68 -5.16 -9.13 10.88
CA THR A 68 -6.61 -8.94 10.70
C THR A 68 -7.08 -7.53 11.07
N ALA A 69 -6.25 -6.77 11.80
CA ALA A 69 -6.51 -5.39 12.15
C ALA A 69 -5.20 -4.61 12.25
N TYR A 70 -5.17 -3.43 11.64
CA TYR A 70 -4.07 -2.46 11.71
C TYR A 70 -4.52 -1.12 11.15
N ARG A 71 -3.81 -0.07 11.51
CA ARG A 71 -3.97 1.27 10.95
C ARG A 71 -2.70 1.66 10.21
N LEU A 72 -2.87 2.23 9.02
CA LEU A 72 -1.79 2.70 8.18
C LEU A 72 -1.95 4.20 7.96
N ARG A 73 -0.88 4.97 8.15
CA ARG A 73 -0.83 6.40 7.79
C ARG A 73 0.31 6.66 6.83
N ALA A 74 -0.01 7.07 5.61
CA ALA A 74 0.95 7.35 4.55
C ALA A 74 0.90 8.82 4.12
N SER A 75 2.05 9.39 3.76
CA SER A 75 2.12 10.68 3.09
C SER A 75 2.69 10.49 1.69
N VAL A 76 1.89 10.80 0.68
CA VAL A 76 2.25 10.68 -0.73
C VAL A 76 2.53 12.08 -1.28
N ALA A 77 3.61 12.25 -2.04
CA ALA A 77 3.96 13.51 -2.68
C ALA A 77 4.28 13.30 -4.16
N GLY A 78 4.30 14.39 -4.92
CA GLY A 78 4.60 14.35 -6.36
C GLY A 78 3.41 13.93 -7.22
N LEU A 79 2.19 14.04 -6.69
CA LEU A 79 0.96 13.72 -7.41
C LEU A 79 0.70 14.79 -8.49
N ARG A 80 0.66 14.36 -9.75
CA ARG A 80 0.51 15.23 -10.93
C ARG A 80 -0.43 14.58 -11.94
N GLY A 81 -1.09 15.43 -12.73
CA GLY A 81 -2.00 14.97 -13.77
C GLY A 81 -3.09 14.03 -13.24
N THR A 82 -3.59 13.18 -14.14
CA THR A 82 -4.63 12.17 -13.87
C THR A 82 -4.13 10.73 -14.08
N SER A 83 -2.93 10.56 -14.64
CA SER A 83 -2.31 9.27 -14.99
C SER A 83 -1.26 8.78 -14.00
N ASP A 84 -0.82 9.65 -13.08
CA ASP A 84 0.20 9.35 -12.08
C ASP A 84 -0.45 9.16 -10.72
N GLY A 85 0.02 8.18 -9.95
CA GLY A 85 -0.59 7.89 -8.66
C GLY A 85 0.24 6.96 -7.79
N ALA A 86 -0.17 6.88 -6.52
CA ALA A 86 0.35 5.92 -5.57
C ALA A 86 -0.75 4.90 -5.24
N GLY A 87 -0.36 3.64 -5.15
CA GLY A 87 -1.22 2.54 -4.74
C GLY A 87 -0.86 2.03 -3.36
N ILE A 88 -1.86 1.59 -2.62
CA ILE A 88 -1.71 0.83 -1.37
C ILE A 88 -2.64 -0.38 -1.49
N THR A 89 -2.08 -1.58 -1.56
CA THR A 89 -2.88 -2.80 -1.45
C THR A 89 -2.92 -3.22 0.01
N LEU A 90 -4.13 -3.40 0.52
CA LEU A 90 -4.43 -3.81 1.89
C LEU A 90 -4.88 -5.26 1.87
N ARG A 91 -4.67 -5.96 3.00
CA ARG A 91 -4.92 -7.41 3.09
C ARG A 91 -4.13 -8.15 2.00
N GLU A 92 -2.90 -7.69 1.75
CA GLU A 92 -1.99 -8.26 0.77
C GLU A 92 -1.75 -9.74 1.06
N GLY A 93 -1.90 -10.58 0.03
CA GLY A 93 -1.77 -12.04 0.15
C GLY A 93 -3.03 -12.76 0.67
N SER A 94 -4.10 -12.02 0.98
CA SER A 94 -5.40 -12.60 1.36
C SER A 94 -6.19 -13.06 0.13
N GLY A 95 -7.33 -13.75 0.37
CA GLY A 95 -8.28 -14.09 -0.70
C GLY A 95 -9.13 -12.91 -1.18
N HIS A 96 -9.06 -11.77 -0.46
CA HIS A 96 -9.85 -10.56 -0.71
C HIS A 96 -9.01 -9.29 -0.48
N PRO A 97 -7.96 -9.06 -1.30
CA PRO A 97 -7.17 -7.85 -1.19
C PRO A 97 -7.97 -6.62 -1.62
N VAL A 98 -7.63 -5.48 -1.03
CA VAL A 98 -8.30 -4.20 -1.31
C VAL A 98 -7.25 -3.21 -1.82
N ALA A 99 -7.41 -2.77 -3.07
CA ALA A 99 -6.52 -1.82 -3.72
C ALA A 99 -7.02 -0.38 -3.53
N LEU A 100 -6.20 0.46 -2.92
CA LEU A 100 -6.40 1.90 -2.83
C LEU A 100 -5.50 2.60 -3.84
N SER A 101 -6.07 3.45 -4.70
CA SER A 101 -5.34 4.32 -5.62
C SER A 101 -5.51 5.77 -5.23
N VAL A 102 -4.41 6.53 -5.24
CA VAL A 102 -4.34 7.93 -4.81
C VAL A 102 -3.68 8.76 -5.91
N GLY A 103 -4.46 9.62 -6.54
CA GLY A 103 -4.03 10.62 -7.51
C GLY A 103 -4.11 12.04 -6.95
N ARG A 104 -3.90 13.05 -7.80
CA ARG A 104 -3.91 14.47 -7.41
C ARG A 104 -5.24 14.97 -6.83
N ASN A 105 -6.36 14.42 -7.32
CA ASN A 105 -7.72 14.83 -6.94
C ASN A 105 -8.71 13.66 -7.03
N THR A 106 -8.20 12.44 -7.03
CA THR A 106 -8.97 11.22 -7.18
C THR A 106 -8.44 10.17 -6.22
N VAL A 107 -9.34 9.56 -5.46
CA VAL A 107 -9.03 8.41 -4.62
C VAL A 107 -10.08 7.35 -4.87
N SER A 108 -9.65 6.12 -5.13
CA SER A 108 -10.53 4.98 -5.35
C SER A 108 -10.08 3.79 -4.52
N LEU A 109 -11.03 3.10 -3.93
CA LEU A 109 -10.84 1.91 -3.13
C LEU A 109 -11.60 0.78 -3.79
N THR A 110 -10.90 -0.25 -4.24
CA THR A 110 -11.46 -1.38 -5.00
C THR A 110 -11.14 -2.68 -4.31
N GLU A 111 -12.16 -3.49 -4.00
CA GLU A 111 -11.96 -4.88 -3.60
C GLU A 111 -11.67 -5.73 -4.85
N GLU A 112 -10.54 -6.43 -4.88
CA GLU A 112 -10.26 -7.37 -5.96
C GLU A 112 -11.08 -8.65 -5.73
N GLY A 113 -11.93 -8.99 -6.71
CA GLY A 113 -12.77 -10.18 -6.67
C GLY A 113 -14.00 -10.06 -7.57
N PRO A 114 -14.81 -11.13 -7.70
CA PRO A 114 -15.92 -11.19 -8.68
C PRO A 114 -17.00 -10.13 -8.49
N ARG A 115 -17.12 -9.57 -7.27
CA ARG A 115 -18.11 -8.55 -6.92
C ARG A 115 -17.58 -7.12 -7.00
N GLY A 116 -16.26 -6.94 -7.15
CA GLY A 116 -15.59 -5.66 -7.41
C GLY A 116 -16.24 -4.45 -6.73
N THR A 117 -16.31 -4.42 -5.40
CA THR A 117 -16.86 -3.25 -4.71
C THR A 117 -15.87 -2.10 -4.84
N ALA A 118 -16.27 -1.04 -5.55
CA ALA A 118 -15.49 0.17 -5.68
C ALA A 118 -16.19 1.33 -4.96
N ASP A 119 -15.48 2.00 -4.08
CA ASP A 119 -15.88 3.29 -3.50
C ASP A 119 -14.82 4.35 -3.87
N SER A 120 -15.22 5.60 -3.99
CA SER A 120 -14.30 6.65 -4.44
C SER A 120 -14.68 8.02 -3.90
N CYS A 121 -13.67 8.88 -3.78
CA CYS A 121 -13.86 10.27 -3.43
C CYS A 121 -12.96 11.18 -4.29
N ARG A 122 -13.27 12.48 -4.26
CA ARG A 122 -12.49 13.52 -4.94
C ARG A 122 -12.01 14.54 -3.92
N PRO A 123 -10.80 14.38 -3.36
CA PRO A 123 -10.22 15.39 -2.48
C PRO A 123 -9.90 16.68 -3.25
N ALA A 124 -9.65 17.76 -2.51
CA ALA A 124 -9.15 19.00 -3.09
C ALA A 124 -7.83 18.73 -3.85
N PRO A 125 -7.64 19.28 -5.06
CA PRO A 125 -6.46 18.97 -5.85
C PRO A 125 -5.15 19.37 -5.16
N ALA A 126 -4.27 18.41 -4.86
CA ALA A 126 -3.01 18.67 -4.20
C ALA A 126 -1.86 17.82 -4.76
N ALA A 127 -0.64 18.37 -4.72
CA ALA A 127 0.56 17.62 -5.08
C ALA A 127 1.02 16.64 -3.97
N ARG A 128 0.36 16.69 -2.82
CA ARG A 128 0.61 15.87 -1.64
C ARG A 128 -0.70 15.57 -0.94
N HIS A 129 -0.88 14.32 -0.52
CA HIS A 129 -1.98 13.88 0.33
C HIS A 129 -1.44 13.09 1.54
N THR A 130 -2.13 13.20 2.67
CA THR A 130 -1.97 12.30 3.82
C THR A 130 -3.15 11.34 3.84
N VAL A 131 -2.86 10.05 3.72
CA VAL A 131 -3.85 8.99 3.68
C VAL A 131 -3.80 8.23 4.99
N THR A 132 -4.95 8.05 5.63
CA THR A 132 -5.07 7.17 6.79
C THR A 132 -6.06 6.07 6.47
N VAL A 133 -5.63 4.83 6.68
CA VAL A 133 -6.44 3.63 6.46
C VAL A 133 -6.60 2.91 7.78
N SER A 134 -7.82 2.51 8.12
CA SER A 134 -8.08 1.57 9.21
C SER A 134 -8.61 0.27 8.62
N VAL A 135 -7.91 -0.82 8.88
CA VAL A 135 -8.27 -2.16 8.44
C VAL A 135 -8.74 -2.94 9.66
N THR A 136 -9.92 -3.54 9.55
CA THR A 136 -10.43 -4.51 10.51
C THR A 136 -10.96 -5.74 9.76
N SER A 137 -11.37 -6.77 10.50
CA SER A 137 -12.09 -7.92 9.94
C SER A 137 -13.44 -7.54 9.33
N GLU A 138 -14.04 -6.42 9.74
CA GLU A 138 -15.36 -5.99 9.24
C GLU A 138 -15.29 -5.07 8.02
N ARG A 139 -14.27 -4.21 7.96
CA ARG A 139 -14.21 -3.15 6.95
C ARG A 139 -12.82 -2.56 6.78
N VAL A 140 -12.63 -1.89 5.65
CA VAL A 140 -11.53 -0.96 5.38
C VAL A 140 -12.12 0.43 5.29
N ARG A 141 -11.59 1.38 6.07
CA ARG A 141 -11.98 2.80 6.02
C ARG A 141 -10.79 3.66 5.64
N VAL A 142 -10.99 4.58 4.71
CA VAL A 142 -9.97 5.51 4.22
C VAL A 142 -10.38 6.94 4.53
N THR A 143 -9.44 7.70 5.09
CA THR A 143 -9.51 9.16 5.17
C THR A 143 -8.34 9.78 4.41
N VAL A 144 -8.59 10.94 3.81
CA VAL A 144 -7.61 11.69 3.02
C VAL A 144 -7.60 13.11 3.54
N ASP A 145 -6.42 13.58 3.94
CA ASP A 145 -6.20 14.90 4.54
C ASP A 145 -7.09 15.23 5.75
N GLY A 146 -7.60 14.19 6.42
CA GLY A 146 -8.48 14.30 7.59
C GLY A 146 -9.94 14.01 7.30
N ASP A 147 -10.36 14.08 6.03
CA ASP A 147 -11.75 13.88 5.62
C ASP A 147 -12.03 12.40 5.32
N THR A 148 -13.23 11.94 5.68
CA THR A 148 -13.68 10.58 5.32
C THR A 148 -13.85 10.49 3.82
N CYS A 149 -13.21 9.49 3.19
CA CYS A 149 -13.16 9.38 1.74
C CYS A 149 -13.91 8.15 1.22
N ALA A 150 -13.53 6.95 1.66
CA ALA A 150 -14.06 5.71 1.11
C ALA A 150 -14.13 4.60 2.17
N THR A 151 -15.06 3.66 2.02
CA THR A 151 -15.18 2.49 2.87
C THR A 151 -15.60 1.25 2.07
N VAL A 152 -14.95 0.12 2.36
CA VAL A 152 -15.35 -1.19 1.83
C VAL A 152 -15.63 -2.12 3.01
N GLY A 153 -16.81 -2.74 3.01
CA GLY A 153 -17.20 -3.74 4.01
C GLY A 153 -16.72 -5.14 3.64
N ALA A 154 -16.67 -6.03 4.63
CA ALA A 154 -16.33 -7.44 4.46
C ALA A 154 -17.50 -8.35 4.84
N ALA A 155 -18.70 -8.04 4.33
CA ALA A 155 -19.90 -8.81 4.60
C ALA A 155 -19.84 -10.21 3.94
N GLY A 156 -19.84 -11.25 4.77
CA GLY A 156 -19.91 -12.65 4.34
C GLY A 156 -18.55 -13.32 4.10
N GLN A 157 -17.43 -12.61 4.27
CA GLN A 157 -16.09 -13.20 4.29
C GLN A 157 -15.69 -13.65 5.70
N ARG A 158 -14.89 -14.72 5.80
CA ARG A 158 -14.30 -15.14 7.09
C ARG A 158 -13.07 -14.31 7.41
N ALA A 159 -12.83 -14.00 8.68
CA ALA A 159 -11.67 -13.21 9.11
C ALA A 159 -10.32 -13.76 8.59
N ALA A 160 -10.16 -15.09 8.51
CA ALA A 160 -8.96 -15.73 7.98
C ALA A 160 -8.75 -15.50 6.47
N GLU A 161 -9.82 -15.30 5.70
CA GLU A 161 -9.76 -15.01 4.25
C GLU A 161 -9.39 -13.54 3.97
N LEU A 162 -9.50 -12.69 5.00
CA LEU A 162 -9.20 -11.25 4.97
C LEU A 162 -7.84 -10.92 5.60
N ALA A 163 -7.16 -11.91 6.18
CA ALA A 163 -5.91 -11.70 6.87
C ALA A 163 -4.79 -11.44 5.86
N GLY A 164 -4.01 -10.39 6.11
CA GLY A 164 -2.91 -10.02 5.23
C GLY A 164 -2.33 -8.66 5.56
N GLY A 165 -1.08 -8.48 5.13
CA GLY A 165 -0.35 -7.24 5.33
C GLY A 165 -0.74 -6.18 4.31
N PHE A 166 0.26 -5.46 3.83
CA PHE A 166 0.06 -4.45 2.80
C PHE A 166 1.23 -4.41 1.82
N SER A 167 0.96 -3.88 0.63
CA SER A 167 1.97 -3.50 -0.34
C SER A 167 1.78 -2.06 -0.78
N LEU A 168 2.85 -1.45 -1.28
CA LEU A 168 2.82 -0.12 -1.87
C LEU A 168 3.16 -0.22 -3.34
N SER A 169 2.59 0.68 -4.13
CA SER A 169 2.96 0.83 -5.53
C SER A 169 2.98 2.29 -5.97
N LEU A 170 3.68 2.54 -7.06
CA LEU A 170 3.66 3.81 -7.77
C LEU A 170 3.41 3.53 -9.24
N ARG A 171 2.62 4.39 -9.86
CA ARG A 171 2.40 4.41 -11.30
C ARG A 171 2.79 5.78 -11.85
N ASN A 172 3.52 5.77 -12.95
CA ASN A 172 3.93 6.96 -13.68
C ASN A 172 3.53 6.77 -15.15
N GLY A 173 2.33 7.22 -15.49
CA GLY A 173 1.78 7.14 -16.85
C GLY A 173 1.95 8.43 -17.65
N GLY A 174 2.49 9.49 -17.04
CA GLY A 174 2.58 10.82 -17.65
C GLY A 174 3.84 11.07 -18.49
N PRO A 175 3.76 11.94 -19.52
CA PRO A 175 4.89 12.27 -20.40
C PRO A 175 6.04 12.99 -19.67
N GLN A 176 5.77 13.62 -18.52
CA GLN A 176 6.78 14.31 -17.72
C GLN A 176 7.66 13.37 -16.88
N ARG A 177 7.33 12.07 -16.82
CA ARG A 177 8.09 11.00 -16.13
C ARG A 177 8.57 11.36 -14.71
N GLN A 178 7.83 12.18 -13.96
CA GLN A 178 8.18 12.47 -12.57
C GLN A 178 7.35 11.60 -11.64
N TRP A 179 8.03 10.66 -10.98
CA TRP A 179 7.39 9.68 -10.13
C TRP A 179 6.80 10.31 -8.86
N PRO A 180 5.57 9.91 -8.46
CA PRO A 180 5.12 10.13 -7.09
C PRO A 180 6.01 9.36 -6.11
N ARG A 181 5.91 9.68 -4.83
CA ARG A 181 6.69 8.99 -3.78
C ARG A 181 5.98 8.97 -2.45
N PHE A 182 6.22 7.92 -1.68
CA PHE A 182 5.91 7.87 -0.26
C PHE A 182 6.99 8.61 0.52
N THR A 183 6.59 9.60 1.30
CA THR A 183 7.47 10.44 2.12
C THR A 183 7.42 10.09 3.60
N ALA A 184 6.34 9.43 4.03
CA ALA A 184 6.18 8.88 5.36
C ALA A 184 5.22 7.68 5.30
N LEU A 185 5.43 6.73 6.19
CA LEU A 185 4.54 5.60 6.42
C LEU A 185 4.63 5.19 7.88
N LYS A 186 3.47 5.07 8.53
CA LYS A 186 3.32 4.61 9.90
C LYS A 186 2.33 3.46 10.00
N ILE A 187 2.59 2.46 10.83
CA ILE A 187 1.66 1.37 11.19
C ILE A 187 1.34 1.43 12.69
N GLU A 188 0.07 1.28 13.04
CA GLU A 188 -0.45 1.22 14.42
C GLU A 188 -1.40 0.03 14.61
#